data_AF-A0A814TSV4-F1
#
_entry.id   AF-A0A814TSV4-F1
#
_cell.length_a   1.000
_cell.length_b   1.000
_cell.length_c   1.000
_cell.angle_alpha   90.00
_cell.angle_beta   90.00
_cell.angle_gamma   90.00
#
_symmetry.space_group_name_H-M   'P 1'
#
loop_
_entity.id
_entity.type
_entity.pdbx_description
1 polymer ?
#
loop_
_entity_poly.entity_id
_entity_poly.type
_entity_poly.pdbx_seq_one_letter_code
_entity_poly.pdbx_strand_id
1 'polypeptide(L)'
;MKDFHNITQTEETFACRLKAYILWSIVGQLYWSYVLLAFFRFVRIIYPKQLWLCRSFFYLYILIPCQFIFVFIGILPSFLFFDCIHLILNEAFCDILIKPAYFCAYSNTIAFGIPYTILCIFYIKIGQKMRQPSMIRLHQERNRRDYIVIKRMLLNSILLCLIAVPYVVLYIISIFYEYLNSTTLRFQWLSSSFGSFLFSLFLPLITTQLGNLLK
;
A
#
# COMPACT_ATOMS: atom_id res chain seq x y z
N MET A 1 1.22 -38.03 -18.17
CA MET A 1 1.17 -36.55 -18.30
C MET A 1 -0.27 -36.00 -18.49
N LYS A 2 -1.31 -36.77 -18.12
CA LYS A 2 -2.73 -36.32 -18.13
C LYS A 2 -3.35 -36.30 -16.72
N ASP A 3 -2.71 -36.91 -15.72
CA ASP A 3 -3.29 -37.05 -14.37
C ASP A 3 -3.03 -35.86 -13.43
N PHE A 4 -2.23 -34.87 -13.84
CA PHE A 4 -2.03 -33.64 -13.05
C PHE A 4 -3.10 -32.56 -13.29
N HIS A 5 -3.99 -32.76 -14.27
CA HIS A 5 -5.14 -31.86 -14.48
C HIS A 5 -6.33 -32.14 -13.55
N ASN A 6 -6.33 -33.27 -12.83
CA ASN A 6 -7.43 -33.62 -11.92
C ASN A 6 -7.21 -33.20 -10.45
N ILE A 7 -6.04 -32.66 -10.09
CA ILE A 7 -5.79 -32.17 -8.72
C ILE A 7 -6.24 -30.70 -8.54
N THR A 8 -6.64 -30.02 -9.61
CA THR A 8 -7.08 -28.62 -9.59
C THR A 8 -8.60 -28.44 -9.61
N GLN A 9 -9.38 -29.45 -9.21
CA GLN A 9 -10.78 -29.22 -8.82
C GLN A 9 -10.83 -28.74 -7.37
N THR A 10 -10.43 -27.50 -7.18
CA THR A 10 -10.58 -26.76 -5.93
C THR A 10 -12.04 -26.31 -5.81
N GLU A 11 -12.73 -26.71 -4.74
CA GLU A 11 -13.96 -26.03 -4.34
C GLU A 11 -13.59 -24.58 -3.97
N GLU A 12 -13.81 -23.68 -4.91
CA GLU A 12 -13.68 -22.24 -4.69
C GLU A 12 -14.74 -21.78 -3.70
N THR A 13 -14.42 -21.81 -2.41
CA THR A 13 -15.33 -21.29 -1.41
C THR A 13 -15.41 -19.77 -1.56
N PHE A 14 -16.63 -19.23 -1.68
CA PHE A 14 -16.90 -17.78 -1.65
C PHE A 14 -16.17 -17.08 -0.49
N ALA A 15 -16.01 -17.77 0.64
CA ALA A 15 -15.25 -17.31 1.80
C ALA A 15 -13.78 -17.01 1.49
N CYS A 16 -13.12 -17.82 0.66
CA CYS A 16 -11.72 -17.62 0.27
C CYS A 16 -11.57 -16.37 -0.61
N ARG A 17 -12.49 -16.22 -1.58
CA ARG A 17 -12.55 -15.05 -2.45
C ARG A 17 -12.75 -13.77 -1.63
N LEU A 18 -13.69 -13.80 -0.69
CA LEU A 18 -14.01 -12.66 0.17
C LEU A 18 -12.82 -12.28 1.07
N LYS A 19 -12.12 -13.26 1.64
CA LYS A 19 -10.91 -13.03 2.46
C LYS A 19 -9.82 -12.33 1.67
N ALA A 20 -9.52 -12.80 0.46
CA ALA A 20 -8.52 -12.17 -0.40
C ALA A 20 -8.93 -10.75 -0.80
N TYR A 21 -10.20 -10.53 -1.17
CA TYR A 21 -10.72 -9.19 -1.45
C TYR A 21 -10.55 -8.22 -0.27
N ILE A 22 -10.91 -8.65 0.94
CA ILE A 22 -10.76 -7.86 2.16
C ILE A 22 -9.28 -7.56 2.42
N LEU A 23 -8.40 -8.56 2.31
CA LEU A 23 -6.96 -8.40 2.51
C LEU A 23 -6.39 -7.35 1.57
N TRP A 24 -6.63 -7.50 0.27
CA TRP A 24 -6.13 -6.57 -0.75
C TRP A 24 -6.74 -5.18 -0.62
N SER A 25 -8.00 -5.09 -0.20
CA SER A 25 -8.64 -3.81 0.11
C SER A 25 -7.96 -3.11 1.28
N ILE A 26 -7.70 -3.82 2.39
CA ILE A 26 -7.01 -3.27 3.57
C ILE A 26 -5.61 -2.80 3.19
N VAL A 27 -4.88 -3.59 2.42
CA VAL A 27 -3.54 -3.21 1.93
C VAL A 27 -3.63 -1.95 1.07
N GLY A 28 -4.58 -1.87 0.14
CA GLY A 28 -4.84 -0.66 -0.64
C GLY A 28 -5.14 0.55 0.26
N GLN A 29 -5.99 0.39 1.28
CA GLN A 29 -6.32 1.48 2.21
C GLN A 29 -5.08 2.02 2.92
N LEU A 30 -4.16 1.14 3.29
CA LEU A 30 -2.92 1.53 3.97
C LEU A 30 -2.07 2.45 3.08
N TYR A 31 -1.87 2.09 1.80
CA TYR A 31 -1.09 2.90 0.85
C TYR A 31 -1.79 4.23 0.53
N TRP A 32 -3.08 4.20 0.28
CA TRP A 32 -3.86 5.40 0.01
C TRP A 32 -3.94 6.34 1.22
N SER A 33 -3.91 5.81 2.44
CA SER A 33 -3.83 6.62 3.66
C SER A 33 -2.50 7.39 3.73
N TYR A 34 -1.39 6.79 3.28
CA TYR A 34 -0.11 7.49 3.16
C TYR A 34 -0.15 8.58 2.08
N VAL A 35 -0.77 8.31 0.94
CA VAL A 35 -0.98 9.33 -0.11
C VAL A 35 -1.74 10.52 0.46
N LEU A 36 -2.83 10.25 1.16
CA LEU A 36 -3.67 11.28 1.74
C LEU A 36 -2.89 12.10 2.77
N LEU A 37 -2.12 11.44 3.64
CA LEU A 37 -1.23 12.08 4.61
C LEU A 37 -0.16 12.96 3.95
N ALA A 38 0.45 12.48 2.87
CA ALA A 38 1.42 13.24 2.08
C ALA A 38 0.77 14.41 1.33
N PHE A 39 -0.45 14.26 0.83
CA PHE A 39 -1.23 15.32 0.21
C PHE A 39 -1.46 16.49 1.18
N PHE A 40 -1.85 16.22 2.43
CA PHE A 40 -2.00 17.30 3.42
C PHE A 40 -0.71 18.04 3.70
N ARG A 41 0.40 17.31 3.79
CA ARG A 41 1.72 17.93 3.97
C ARG A 41 2.08 18.76 2.75
N PHE A 42 1.83 18.24 1.55
CA PHE A 42 2.03 18.95 0.30
C PHE A 42 1.23 20.25 0.26
N VAL A 43 -0.08 20.21 0.53
CA VAL A 43 -0.94 21.40 0.56
C VAL A 43 -0.46 22.41 1.59
N ARG A 44 -0.15 21.96 2.81
CA ARG A 44 0.31 22.85 3.89
C ARG A 44 1.63 23.56 3.55
N ILE A 45 2.55 22.90 2.85
CA ILE A 45 3.89 23.43 2.55
C ILE A 45 3.89 24.27 1.27
N ILE A 46 3.17 23.83 0.24
CA ILE A 46 3.14 24.50 -1.06
C ILE A 46 2.10 25.63 -1.08
N TYR A 47 0.94 25.44 -0.44
CA TYR A 47 -0.20 26.36 -0.46
C TYR A 47 -0.57 26.83 0.96
N PRO A 48 0.31 27.56 1.68
CA PRO A 48 0.05 27.99 3.05
C PRO A 48 -1.15 28.94 3.20
N LYS A 49 -1.63 29.55 2.10
CA LYS A 49 -2.82 30.42 2.09
C LYS A 49 -4.15 29.64 2.03
N GLN A 50 -4.13 28.38 1.59
CA GLN A 50 -5.34 27.55 1.40
C GLN A 50 -5.58 26.62 2.60
N LEU A 51 -5.52 27.17 3.82
CA LEU A 51 -5.67 26.37 5.05
C LEU A 51 -7.05 25.75 5.24
N TRP A 52 -8.07 26.17 4.47
CA TRP A 52 -9.38 25.50 4.52
C TRP A 52 -9.26 24.01 4.20
N LEU A 53 -8.37 23.65 3.25
CA LEU A 53 -8.17 22.27 2.81
C LEU A 53 -7.57 21.41 3.93
N CYS A 54 -6.92 22.04 4.92
CA CYS A 54 -6.33 21.37 6.08
C CYS A 54 -7.28 21.31 7.29
N ARG A 55 -8.56 21.68 7.15
CA ARG A 55 -9.53 21.56 8.25
C ARG A 55 -9.81 20.09 8.55
N SER A 56 -9.73 19.71 9.82
CA SER A 56 -9.96 18.33 10.29
C SER A 56 -11.33 17.78 9.86
N PHE A 57 -12.34 18.64 9.75
CA PHE A 57 -13.67 18.24 9.29
C PHE A 57 -13.65 17.72 7.84
N PHE A 58 -13.02 18.46 6.92
CA PHE A 58 -12.92 18.05 5.52
C PHE A 58 -12.14 16.74 5.38
N TYR A 59 -11.10 16.57 6.19
CA TYR A 59 -10.32 15.33 6.23
C TYR A 59 -11.13 14.12 6.71
N LEU A 60 -11.70 14.22 7.91
CA LEU A 60 -12.35 13.11 8.59
C LEU A 60 -13.64 12.67 7.91
N TYR A 61 -14.45 13.63 7.44
CA TYR A 61 -15.81 13.34 6.97
C TYR A 61 -15.93 13.22 5.46
N ILE A 62 -14.95 13.71 4.69
CA ILE A 62 -15.02 13.68 3.21
C ILE A 62 -13.89 12.84 2.66
N LEU A 63 -12.63 13.22 2.90
CA LEU A 63 -11.51 12.57 2.23
C LEU A 63 -11.28 11.12 2.66
N ILE A 64 -11.40 10.81 3.96
CA ILE A 64 -11.27 9.42 4.44
C ILE A 64 -12.38 8.54 3.84
N PRO A 65 -13.68 8.84 3.98
CA PRO A 65 -14.73 8.02 3.37
C PRO A 65 -14.59 7.88 1.85
N CYS A 66 -14.26 8.96 1.14
CA CYS A 66 -14.02 8.91 -0.30
C CYS A 66 -12.86 7.99 -0.68
N GLN A 67 -11.74 8.04 0.07
CA GLN A 67 -10.63 7.12 -0.12
C GLN A 67 -11.07 5.67 0.10
N PHE A 68 -11.85 5.42 1.14
CA PHE A 68 -12.33 4.08 1.45
C PHE A 68 -13.15 3.50 0.31
N ILE A 69 -14.14 4.26 -0.14
CA ILE A 69 -15.00 3.93 -1.28
C ILE A 69 -14.16 3.70 -2.54
N PHE A 70 -13.23 4.61 -2.83
CA PHE A 70 -12.38 4.52 -4.02
C PHE A 70 -11.58 3.21 -4.07
N VAL A 71 -10.93 2.82 -2.98
CA VAL A 71 -10.11 1.60 -2.93
C VAL A 71 -10.96 0.35 -3.02
N PHE A 72 -12.08 0.27 -2.29
CA PHE A 72 -12.97 -0.88 -2.35
C PHE A 72 -13.55 -1.05 -3.75
N ILE A 73 -14.07 0.03 -4.35
CA ILE A 73 -14.60 0.00 -5.72
C ILE A 73 -13.48 -0.30 -6.73
N GLY A 74 -12.28 0.25 -6.55
CA GLY A 74 -11.16 0.02 -7.46
C GLY A 74 -10.67 -1.43 -7.47
N ILE A 75 -10.78 -2.13 -6.34
CA ILE A 75 -10.39 -3.54 -6.24
C ILE A 75 -11.54 -4.48 -6.63
N LEU A 76 -12.79 -4.04 -6.53
CA LEU A 76 -13.98 -4.85 -6.81
C LEU A 76 -14.01 -5.49 -8.21
N PRO A 77 -13.58 -4.84 -9.31
CA PRO A 77 -13.47 -5.49 -10.61
C PRO A 77 -12.60 -6.74 -10.56
N SER A 78 -11.55 -6.69 -9.73
CA SER A 78 -10.65 -7.80 -9.51
C SER A 78 -11.37 -8.99 -8.83
N PHE A 79 -12.42 -8.73 -8.07
CA PHE A 79 -13.15 -9.77 -7.35
C PHE A 79 -14.33 -10.35 -8.15
N LEU A 80 -15.06 -9.51 -8.89
CA LEU A 80 -16.32 -9.89 -9.54
C LEU A 80 -16.15 -10.55 -10.91
N PHE A 81 -15.19 -10.08 -11.71
CA PHE A 81 -15.13 -10.45 -13.13
C PHE A 81 -14.11 -11.53 -13.43
N PHE A 82 -13.28 -11.92 -12.46
CA PHE A 82 -12.14 -12.78 -12.72
C PHE A 82 -12.05 -13.88 -11.66
N ASP A 83 -12.20 -15.13 -12.09
CA ASP A 83 -12.06 -16.35 -11.27
C ASP A 83 -10.59 -16.61 -10.92
N CYS A 84 -9.98 -15.70 -10.14
CA CYS A 84 -8.52 -15.67 -9.91
C CYS A 84 -8.10 -15.98 -8.49
N ILE A 85 -9.05 -16.28 -7.60
CA ILE A 85 -8.78 -16.60 -6.21
C ILE A 85 -9.09 -18.09 -6.02
N HIS A 86 -8.04 -18.90 -6.14
CA HIS A 86 -8.13 -20.32 -5.86
C HIS A 86 -7.43 -20.64 -4.54
N LEU A 87 -7.97 -21.64 -3.82
CA LEU A 87 -7.25 -22.28 -2.74
C LEU A 87 -6.05 -23.04 -3.34
N ILE A 88 -4.85 -22.80 -2.82
CA ILE A 88 -3.75 -23.74 -3.05
C ILE A 88 -4.03 -24.96 -2.17
N LEU A 89 -4.38 -26.09 -2.79
CA LEU A 89 -4.60 -27.34 -2.07
C LEU A 89 -3.32 -27.66 -1.25
N ASN A 90 -3.49 -27.92 0.06
CA ASN A 90 -2.45 -28.13 1.08
C ASN A 90 -1.93 -26.89 1.83
N GLU A 91 -2.49 -25.69 1.63
CA GLU A 91 -2.07 -24.50 2.36
C GLU A 91 -3.25 -23.79 3.07
N ALA A 92 -3.02 -23.31 4.29
CA ALA A 92 -4.05 -22.75 5.17
C ALA A 92 -4.44 -21.29 4.84
N PHE A 93 -4.01 -20.75 3.70
CA PHE A 93 -4.21 -19.35 3.33
C PHE A 93 -4.84 -19.17 1.94
N CYS A 94 -5.55 -18.05 1.80
CA CYS A 94 -6.25 -17.63 0.59
C CYS A 94 -5.57 -16.38 0.04
N ASP A 95 -5.02 -16.47 -1.16
CA ASP A 95 -4.42 -15.33 -1.85
C ASP A 95 -4.81 -15.34 -3.33
N ILE A 96 -4.56 -14.22 -4.00
CA ILE A 96 -4.76 -14.07 -5.44
C ILE A 96 -3.75 -14.95 -6.17
N LEU A 97 -4.22 -15.86 -7.02
CA LEU A 97 -3.34 -16.60 -7.92
C LEU A 97 -2.77 -15.62 -8.96
N ILE A 98 -1.47 -15.71 -9.27
CA ILE A 98 -0.82 -14.79 -10.21
C ILE A 98 -1.23 -15.01 -11.69
N LYS A 99 -2.34 -15.72 -11.90
CA LYS A 99 -2.92 -15.94 -13.22
C LYS A 99 -4.38 -15.49 -13.24
N PRO A 100 -4.75 -14.72 -14.27
CA PRO A 100 -3.91 -14.23 -15.37
C PRO A 100 -3.06 -12.99 -15.00
N ALA A 101 -1.87 -12.85 -15.59
CA ALA A 101 -0.88 -11.84 -15.17
C ALA A 101 -1.36 -10.37 -15.30
N TYR A 102 -2.25 -10.07 -16.25
CA TYR A 102 -2.80 -8.72 -16.44
C TYR A 102 -3.65 -8.25 -15.25
N PHE A 103 -4.28 -9.20 -14.55
CA PHE A 103 -5.11 -8.93 -13.40
C PHE A 103 -4.27 -8.55 -12.19
N CYS A 104 -3.23 -9.35 -11.90
CA CYS A 104 -2.29 -9.01 -10.86
C CYS A 104 -1.64 -7.67 -11.17
N ALA A 105 -1.36 -7.35 -12.43
CA ALA A 105 -0.91 -6.02 -12.82
C ALA A 105 -1.92 -4.94 -12.39
N TYR A 106 -3.21 -5.13 -12.70
CA TYR A 106 -4.28 -4.20 -12.36
C TYR A 106 -4.40 -3.97 -10.85
N SER A 107 -4.56 -5.05 -10.06
CA SER A 107 -4.72 -4.94 -8.61
C SER A 107 -3.46 -4.35 -7.94
N ASN A 108 -2.26 -4.76 -8.37
CA ASN A 108 -1.01 -4.16 -7.87
C ASN A 108 -0.87 -2.68 -8.27
N THR A 109 -1.31 -2.30 -9.48
CA THR A 109 -1.25 -0.91 -9.94
C THR A 109 -2.17 -0.02 -9.10
N ILE A 110 -3.40 -0.48 -8.80
CA ILE A 110 -4.34 0.28 -7.97
C ILE A 110 -3.92 0.33 -6.51
N ALA A 111 -3.47 -0.81 -5.95
CA ALA A 111 -3.11 -0.92 -4.54
C ALA A 111 -1.75 -0.27 -4.22
N PHE A 112 -0.78 -0.35 -5.14
CA PHE A 112 0.61 0.08 -4.88
C PHE A 112 1.14 1.08 -5.91
N GLY A 113 1.01 0.78 -7.21
CA GLY A 113 1.67 1.56 -8.26
C GLY A 113 1.25 3.04 -8.29
N ILE A 114 -0.05 3.28 -8.37
CA ILE A 114 -0.63 4.62 -8.36
C ILE A 114 -0.32 5.35 -7.04
N PRO A 115 -0.63 4.82 -5.85
CA PRO A 115 -0.37 5.55 -4.62
C PRO A 115 1.14 5.84 -4.43
N TYR A 116 2.02 4.90 -4.80
CA TYR A 116 3.46 5.12 -4.69
C TYR A 116 3.98 6.22 -5.63
N THR A 117 3.51 6.25 -6.89
CA THR A 117 3.90 7.32 -7.82
C THR A 117 3.44 8.70 -7.33
N ILE A 118 2.21 8.81 -6.81
CA ILE A 118 1.69 10.04 -6.22
C ILE A 118 2.54 10.47 -5.02
N LEU A 119 2.91 9.54 -4.13
CA LEU A 119 3.79 9.80 -2.99
C LEU A 119 5.15 10.37 -3.44
N CYS A 120 5.79 9.74 -4.44
CA CYS A 120 7.05 10.23 -4.99
C CYS A 120 6.93 11.65 -5.53
N ILE A 121 5.88 11.96 -6.28
CA ILE A 121 5.64 13.31 -6.81
C ILE A 121 5.52 14.33 -5.67
N PHE A 122 4.72 14.04 -4.63
CA PHE A 122 4.57 14.94 -3.49
C PHE A 122 5.90 15.17 -2.76
N TYR A 123 6.67 14.13 -2.47
CA TYR A 123 7.95 14.28 -1.77
C TYR A 123 9.00 15.04 -2.58
N ILE A 124 9.08 14.80 -3.89
CA ILE A 124 9.99 15.55 -4.78
C ILE A 124 9.63 17.03 -4.75
N LYS A 125 8.34 17.38 -4.87
CA LYS A 125 7.88 18.79 -4.85
C LYS A 125 8.09 19.46 -3.50
N ILE A 126 7.81 18.76 -2.40
CA ILE A 126 8.09 19.25 -1.04
C ILE A 126 9.59 19.50 -0.86
N GLY A 127 10.44 18.55 -1.29
CA GLY A 127 11.89 18.68 -1.24
C GLY A 127 12.42 19.86 -2.05
N GLN A 128 11.91 20.07 -3.27
CA GLN A 128 12.22 21.23 -4.11
C GLN A 128 11.86 22.55 -3.42
N LYS A 129 10.68 22.62 -2.79
CA LYS A 129 10.24 23.83 -2.09
C LYS A 129 11.08 24.13 -0.86
N MET A 130 11.45 23.11 -0.08
CA MET A 130 12.25 23.28 1.13
C MET A 130 13.70 23.73 0.88
N ARG A 131 14.25 23.46 -0.32
CA ARG A 131 15.58 23.93 -0.71
C ARG A 131 15.63 25.42 -1.08
N GLN A 132 14.49 26.11 -1.18
CA GLN A 132 14.47 27.53 -1.54
C GLN A 132 14.93 28.42 -0.36
N PRO A 133 16.00 29.23 -0.53
CA PRO A 133 16.61 30.00 0.56
C PRO A 133 15.69 31.05 1.18
N SER A 134 14.71 31.56 0.43
CA SER A 134 13.72 32.54 0.90
C SER A 134 12.78 32.00 2.00
N MET A 135 12.58 30.68 2.08
CA MET A 135 11.72 30.04 3.09
C MET A 135 12.47 29.63 4.37
N ILE A 136 13.81 29.64 4.36
CA ILE A 136 14.63 29.13 5.47
C ILE A 136 14.61 30.11 6.67
N ARG A 137 14.58 31.42 6.42
CA ARG A 137 14.67 32.45 7.48
C ARG A 137 13.34 32.74 8.19
N LEU A 138 12.19 32.62 7.53
CA LEU A 138 10.90 33.09 8.06
C LEU A 138 10.12 32.02 8.86
N HIS A 139 10.48 30.74 8.75
CA HIS A 139 9.69 29.62 9.31
C HIS A 139 10.55 28.56 10.01
N GLN A 140 11.76 28.92 10.46
CA GLN A 140 12.81 27.98 10.86
C GLN A 140 12.37 26.93 11.92
N GLU A 141 11.61 27.33 12.95
CA GLU A 141 11.12 26.38 13.97
C GLU A 141 9.92 25.53 13.53
N ARG A 142 8.97 26.12 12.79
CA ARG A 142 7.81 25.39 12.25
C ARG A 142 8.24 24.39 11.17
N ASN A 143 9.19 24.79 10.33
CA ASN A 143 9.80 23.95 9.30
C ASN A 143 10.62 22.81 9.89
N ARG A 144 11.27 22.98 11.06
CA ARG A 144 12.01 21.90 11.73
C ARG A 144 11.11 20.73 12.12
N ARG A 145 9.93 21.02 12.70
CA ARG A 145 8.93 19.98 13.04
C ARG A 145 8.40 19.28 11.80
N ASP A 146 8.03 20.06 10.78
CA ASP A 146 7.49 19.50 9.53
C ASP A 146 8.55 18.66 8.78
N TYR A 147 9.83 19.06 8.81
CA TYR A 147 10.95 18.30 8.25
C TYR A 147 11.17 16.95 8.95
N ILE A 148 11.17 16.92 10.28
CA ILE A 148 11.30 15.67 11.04
C ILE A 148 10.16 14.71 10.67
N VAL A 149 8.94 15.23 10.57
CA VAL A 149 7.77 14.44 10.18
C VAL A 149 7.90 13.91 8.76
N ILE A 150 8.29 14.74 7.78
CA ILE A 150 8.50 14.30 6.40
C ILE A 150 9.58 13.23 6.32
N LYS A 151 10.70 13.40 7.03
CA LYS A 151 11.79 12.41 7.06
C LYS A 151 11.28 11.04 7.55
N ARG A 152 10.45 11.03 8.59
CA ARG A 152 9.84 9.80 9.12
C ARG A 152 8.84 9.18 8.13
N MET A 153 8.00 10.00 7.48
CA MET A 153 7.06 9.50 6.48
C MET A 153 7.78 8.93 5.25
N LEU A 154 8.87 9.58 4.80
CA LEU A 154 9.70 9.10 3.69
C LEU A 154 10.40 7.79 4.04
N LEU A 155 10.93 7.65 5.27
CA LEU A 155 11.49 6.38 5.75
C LEU A 155 10.44 5.27 5.74
N ASN A 156 9.20 5.59 6.12
CA ASN A 156 8.10 4.63 6.07
C ASN A 156 7.72 4.24 4.63
N SER A 157 7.71 5.20 3.70
CA SER A 157 7.49 4.91 2.27
C SER A 157 8.59 4.02 1.69
N ILE A 158 9.85 4.20 2.12
CA ILE A 158 10.96 3.30 1.75
C ILE A 158 10.75 1.90 2.34
N LEU A 159 10.36 1.80 3.61
CA LEU A 159 10.08 0.51 4.25
C LEU A 159 8.95 -0.24 3.52
N LEU A 160 7.85 0.45 3.18
CA LEU A 160 6.75 -0.12 2.40
C LEU A 160 7.22 -0.61 1.02
N CYS A 161 8.07 0.16 0.35
CA CYS A 161 8.66 -0.25 -0.91
C CYS A 161 9.49 -1.53 -0.77
N LEU A 162 10.36 -1.62 0.24
CA LEU A 162 11.17 -2.82 0.52
C LEU A 162 10.30 -4.05 0.79
N ILE A 163 9.16 -3.89 1.49
CA ILE A 163 8.20 -4.97 1.73
C ILE A 163 7.50 -5.41 0.44
N ALA A 164 7.26 -4.48 -0.49
CA ALA A 164 6.61 -4.75 -1.78
C ALA A 164 7.56 -5.36 -2.82
N VAL A 165 8.88 -5.18 -2.71
CA VAL A 165 9.86 -5.70 -3.70
C VAL A 165 9.72 -7.21 -3.93
N PRO A 166 9.65 -8.08 -2.90
CA PRO A 166 9.45 -9.51 -3.10
C PRO A 166 8.21 -9.84 -3.95
N TYR A 167 7.10 -9.13 -3.74
CA TYR A 167 5.89 -9.31 -4.54
C TYR A 167 6.12 -8.97 -6.01
N VAL A 168 6.80 -7.85 -6.29
CA VAL A 168 7.10 -7.43 -7.67
C VAL A 168 8.04 -8.44 -8.34
N VAL A 169 9.05 -8.93 -7.62
CA VAL A 169 9.99 -9.94 -8.15
C VAL A 169 9.25 -11.23 -8.49
N LEU A 170 8.39 -11.72 -7.59
CA LEU A 170 7.59 -12.92 -7.84
C LEU A 170 6.60 -12.74 -8.97
N TYR A 171 6.00 -11.56 -9.08
CA TYR A 171 5.15 -11.20 -10.20
C TYR A 171 5.91 -11.27 -11.53
N ILE A 172 7.12 -10.70 -11.61
CA ILE A 172 7.96 -10.78 -12.81
C ILE A 172 8.30 -12.23 -13.14
N ILE A 173 8.69 -13.05 -12.16
CA ILE A 173 8.97 -14.47 -12.35
C ILE A 173 7.73 -15.21 -12.88
N SER A 174 6.54 -14.88 -12.36
CA SER A 174 5.29 -15.53 -12.77
C SER A 174 4.91 -15.29 -14.24
N ILE A 175 5.29 -14.12 -14.79
CA ILE A 175 5.09 -13.80 -16.20
C ILE A 175 5.90 -14.74 -17.09
N PHE A 176 7.12 -15.09 -16.68
CA PHE A 176 8.01 -15.92 -17.48
C PHE A 176 7.75 -17.42 -17.34
N TYR A 177 7.46 -17.89 -16.13
CA TYR A 177 7.43 -19.33 -15.84
C TYR A 177 6.05 -19.96 -15.94
N GLU A 178 4.98 -19.18 -16.12
CA GLU A 178 3.60 -19.63 -16.18
C GLU A 178 3.13 -20.52 -14.99
N TYR A 179 3.97 -20.76 -14.00
CA TYR A 179 3.65 -21.56 -12.84
C TYR A 179 4.54 -21.10 -11.69
N LEU A 180 3.93 -20.78 -10.55
CA LEU A 180 4.68 -20.63 -9.31
C LEU A 180 4.66 -21.93 -8.57
N ASN A 181 5.85 -22.42 -8.22
CA ASN A 181 5.98 -23.54 -7.30
C ASN A 181 5.39 -23.14 -5.93
N SER A 182 4.82 -24.11 -5.20
CA SER A 182 4.23 -23.87 -3.88
C SER A 182 5.24 -23.28 -2.89
N THR A 183 6.52 -23.66 -3.00
CA THR A 183 7.61 -23.08 -2.21
C THR A 183 7.75 -21.57 -2.39
N THR A 184 7.55 -21.08 -3.62
CA THR A 184 7.63 -19.66 -3.95
C THR A 184 6.48 -18.88 -3.30
N LEU A 185 5.29 -19.46 -3.27
CA LEU A 185 4.11 -18.88 -2.62
C LEU A 185 4.25 -18.84 -1.09
N ARG A 186 4.83 -19.89 -0.48
CA ARG A 186 5.19 -19.87 0.95
C ARG A 186 6.20 -18.77 1.29
N PHE A 187 7.21 -18.60 0.44
CA PHE A 187 8.20 -17.55 0.62
C PHE A 187 7.58 -16.16 0.52
N GLN A 188 6.65 -15.95 -0.43
CA GLN A 188 5.86 -14.73 -0.53
C GLN A 188 5.11 -14.44 0.77
N TRP A 189 4.37 -15.43 1.27
CA TRP A 189 3.57 -15.28 2.48
C TRP A 189 4.45 -14.96 3.69
N LEU A 190 5.57 -15.68 3.85
CA LEU A 190 6.52 -15.45 4.93
C LEU A 190 7.14 -14.06 4.86
N SER A 191 7.53 -13.61 3.66
CA SER A 191 8.04 -12.25 3.41
C SER A 191 7.01 -11.18 3.76
N SER A 192 5.73 -11.46 3.50
CA SER A 192 4.63 -10.53 3.75
C SER A 192 4.31 -10.41 5.23
N SER A 193 4.28 -11.55 5.94
CA SER A 193 4.10 -11.60 7.38
C SER A 193 5.27 -10.93 8.10
N PHE A 194 6.50 -11.19 7.64
CA PHE A 194 7.69 -10.53 8.17
C PHE A 194 7.68 -9.00 7.90
N GLY A 195 7.29 -8.60 6.69
CA GLY A 195 7.12 -7.19 6.36
C GLY A 195 6.04 -6.50 7.21
N SER A 196 4.92 -7.16 7.43
CA SER A 196 3.83 -6.66 8.30
C SER A 196 4.26 -6.55 9.76
N PHE A 197 5.05 -7.50 10.24
CA PHE A 197 5.67 -7.46 11.57
C PHE A 197 6.63 -6.28 11.72
N LEU A 198 7.56 -6.10 10.77
CA LEU A 198 8.48 -4.96 10.77
C LEU A 198 7.71 -3.63 10.71
N PHE A 199 6.73 -3.52 9.83
CA PHE A 199 5.90 -2.34 9.72
C PHE A 199 5.19 -2.02 11.06
N SER A 200 4.65 -3.04 11.73
CA SER A 200 4.00 -2.88 13.04
C SER A 200 4.97 -2.44 14.13
N LEU A 201 6.23 -2.90 14.10
CA LEU A 201 7.29 -2.46 15.01
C LEU A 201 7.75 -1.02 14.75
N PHE A 202 7.77 -0.59 13.49
CA PHE A 202 8.21 0.76 13.12
C PHE A 202 7.10 1.82 13.24
N LEU A 203 5.83 1.42 13.17
CA LEU A 203 4.68 2.34 13.25
C LEU A 203 4.70 3.26 14.50
N PRO A 204 5.00 2.77 15.72
CA PRO A 204 5.05 3.59 16.93
C PRO A 204 6.25 4.55 16.96
N LEU A 205 7.38 4.16 16.34
CA LEU A 205 8.58 5.01 16.24
C LEU A 205 8.35 6.18 15.27
N ILE A 206 7.48 5.98 14.29
CA ILE A 206 7.16 6.95 13.25
C ILE A 206 6.10 7.94 13.74
N THR A 207 5.07 7.46 14.45
CA THR A 207 3.96 8.29 14.97
C THR A 207 4.30 8.89 16.34
N THR A 208 4.49 10.22 16.38
CA THR A 208 4.88 10.96 17.61
C THR A 208 3.90 10.81 18.77
N GLN A 209 2.62 10.50 18.49
CA GLN A 209 1.60 10.32 19.53
C GLN A 209 1.70 8.96 20.23
N LEU A 210 2.01 7.88 19.50
CA LEU A 210 2.22 6.56 20.10
C LEU A 210 3.54 6.49 20.87
N GLY A 211 4.61 7.09 20.35
CA GLY A 211 5.89 7.15 21.06
C GLY A 211 5.83 7.92 22.38
N ASN A 212 4.88 8.83 22.56
CA ASN A 212 4.63 9.53 23.82
C ASN A 212 3.75 8.72 24.79
N LEU A 213 3.01 7.71 24.30
CA LEU A 213 2.23 6.78 25.13
C LEU A 213 3.07 5.58 25.62
N LEU A 214 4.17 5.28 24.92
CA LEU A 214 5.11 4.20 25.25
C LEU A 214 6.30 4.65 26.12
N LYS A 215 6.38 5.93 26.45
CA LYS A 215 7.33 6.50 27.42
C LYS A 215 6.63 6.75 28.74
#